data_AF-A0A8T5RHA3-F1
#
_entry.id   AF-A0A8T5RHA3-F1
#
_cell.length_a   1.000
_cell.length_b   1.000
_cell.length_c   1.000
_cell.angle_alpha   90.00
_cell.angle_beta   90.00
_cell.angle_gamma   90.00
#
_symmetry.space_group_name_H-M   'P 1'
#
loop_
_entity.id
_entity.type
_entity.pdbx_description
1 polymer ?
#
loop_
_entity_poly.entity_id
_entity_poly.type
_entity_poly.pdbx_seq_one_letter_code
_entity_poly.pdbx_strand_id
1 'polypeptide(L)' 'MPKLKCDICGNETDVPICCEQSMMVKDNYMLCCCKSEECGYQPIPECCGQKMNYMAV' A
#
# COMPACT_ATOMS: atom_id res chain seq x y z
N MET A 1 1.48 -5.38 -11.13
CA MET A 1 2.01 -4.91 -9.84
C MET A 1 0.94 -4.02 -9.22
N PRO A 2 0.60 -4.21 -7.94
CA PRO A 2 -0.43 -3.41 -7.30
C PRO A 2 0.03 -1.96 -7.14
N LYS A 3 -0.92 -1.03 -7.23
CA LYS A 3 -0.67 0.41 -7.14
C LYS A 3 -1.50 1.05 -6.04
N LEU A 4 -1.06 2.20 -5.57
CA LEU A 4 -1.83 3.10 -4.73
C LEU A 4 -2.28 4.28 -5.58
N LYS A 5 -3.57 4.61 -5.54
CA LYS A 5 -4.14 5.73 -6.27
C LYS A 5 -4.83 6.71 -5.32
N CYS A 6 -4.59 8.00 -5.51
CA CYS A 6 -5.38 9.03 -4.84
C CYS A 6 -6.68 9.27 -5.61
N ASP A 7 -7.82 9.09 -4.96
CA ASP A 7 -9.13 9.33 -5.59
C ASP A 7 -9.41 10.81 -5.84
N ILE A 8 -8.71 11.72 -5.15
CA ILE A 8 -8.91 13.16 -5.27
C ILE A 8 -8.19 13.73 -6.50
N CYS A 9 -6.87 13.49 -6.61
CA CYS A 9 -6.05 14.07 -7.66
C CYS A 9 -5.69 13.07 -8.76
N GLY A 10 -6.01 11.78 -8.59
CA GLY A 10 -5.69 10.73 -9.55
C GLY A 10 -4.23 10.28 -9.54
N ASN A 11 -3.37 10.81 -8.66
CA ASN A 11 -1.98 10.39 -8.58
C ASN A 11 -1.86 8.91 -8.26
N GLU A 12 -0.98 8.23 -8.99
CA GLU A 12 -0.65 6.83 -8.77
C GLU A 12 0.78 6.73 -8.26
N THR A 13 1.01 5.82 -7.30
CA THR A 13 2.33 5.42 -6.85
C THR A 13 2.38 3.90 -6.73
N ASP A 14 3.57 3.32 -6.90
CA ASP A 14 3.73 1.88 -6.76
C ASP A 14 3.62 1.46 -5.29
N VAL A 15 3.04 0.28 -5.05
CA VAL A 15 3.00 -0.28 -3.70
C VAL A 15 4.41 -0.68 -3.28
N PRO A 16 4.86 -0.29 -2.08
CA PRO A 16 6.16 -0.66 -1.55
C PRO A 16 6.44 -2.17 -1.65
N ILE A 17 7.69 -2.49 -1.97
CA ILE A 17 8.18 -3.87 -2.03
C ILE A 17 8.85 -4.21 -0.69
N CYS A 18 8.44 -5.31 -0.08
CA CYS A 18 9.08 -5.89 1.08
C CYS A 18 9.44 -7.35 0.82
N CYS A 19 10.66 -7.74 1.15
CA CYS A 19 11.20 -9.08 0.91
C CYS A 19 10.98 -9.59 -0.52
N GLU A 20 11.22 -8.72 -1.50
CA GLU A 20 11.10 -8.98 -2.95
C GLU A 20 9.66 -9.18 -3.45
N GLN A 21 8.65 -8.92 -2.61
CA GLN A 21 7.23 -8.99 -2.98
C GLN A 21 6.54 -7.65 -2.68
N SER A 22 5.54 -7.28 -3.48
CA SER A 22 4.71 -6.12 -3.16
C SER A 22 3.96 -6.37 -1.85
N MET A 23 3.94 -5.38 -0.96
CA MET A 23 3.13 -5.43 0.25
C MET A 23 1.64 -5.51 -0.10
N MET A 24 0.83 -6.10 0.78
CA MET A 24 -0.62 -6.20 0.58
C MET A 24 -1.35 -5.35 1.61
N VAL A 25 -2.50 -4.79 1.26
CA VAL A 25 -3.35 -4.12 2.25
C VAL A 25 -3.97 -5.17 3.16
N LYS A 26 -3.77 -5.02 4.47
CA LYS A 26 -4.44 -5.76 5.52
C LYS A 26 -5.37 -4.82 6.29
N ASP A 27 -6.57 -5.29 6.57
CA ASP A 27 -7.61 -4.57 7.31
C ASP A 27 -7.95 -3.18 6.74
N ASN A 28 -7.78 -2.94 5.44
CA ASN A 28 -8.02 -1.66 4.75
C ASN A 28 -7.24 -0.44 5.28
N TYR A 29 -6.27 -0.62 6.18
CA TYR A 29 -5.59 0.52 6.81
C TYR A 29 -4.07 0.46 6.79
N MET A 30 -3.48 -0.71 6.54
CA MET A 30 -2.03 -0.91 6.60
C MET A 30 -1.53 -1.79 5.45
N LEU A 31 -0.32 -1.51 4.98
CA LEU A 31 0.46 -2.40 4.14
C LEU A 31 1.16 -3.44 5.03
N CYS A 32 0.97 -4.72 4.72
CA CYS A 32 1.56 -5.85 5.41
C CYS A 32 2.55 -6.57 4.50
N CYS A 33 3.71 -6.90 5.05
CA CYS A 33 4.66 -7.80 4.41
C CYS A 33 4.38 -9.23 4.86
N CYS A 34 3.66 -10.01 4.05
CA CYS A 34 3.19 -11.34 4.45
C CYS A 34 4.26 -12.45 4.42
N LYS A 35 5.53 -12.13 4.15
CA LYS A 35 6.62 -13.12 4.04
C LYS A 35 7.25 -13.46 5.40
N SER A 36 7.21 -12.55 6.38
CA SER A 36 7.73 -12.78 7.72
C SER A 36 7.00 -11.91 8.73
N GLU A 37 6.70 -12.45 9.91
CA GLU A 37 6.13 -11.71 11.04
C GLU A 37 7.06 -10.58 11.53
N GLU A 38 8.35 -10.64 11.19
CA GLU A 38 9.36 -9.64 11.59
C GLU A 38 9.31 -8.36 10.76
N CYS A 39 8.77 -8.39 9.54
CA CYS A 39 8.78 -7.24 8.63
C CYS A 39 7.73 -6.17 8.96
N GLY A 40 6.73 -6.53 9.78
CA GLY A 40 5.77 -5.60 10.36
C GLY A 40 4.77 -4.98 9.38
N TYR A 41 4.09 -3.94 9.87
CA TYR A 41 3.08 -3.19 9.16
C TYR A 41 3.58 -1.79 8.84
N GLN A 42 3.23 -1.27 7.67
CA GLN A 42 3.44 0.12 7.30
C GLN A 42 2.10 0.81 7.07
N PRO A 43 1.98 2.11 7.40
CA PRO A 43 0.78 2.86 7.06
C PRO A 43 0.63 2.99 5.54
N ILE A 44 -0.61 3.01 5.06
CA ILE A 44 -0.88 3.36 3.67
C ILE A 44 -0.51 4.84 3.47
N PRO A 45 0.31 5.19 2.46
CA PRO A 45 0.62 6.57 2.10
C PRO A 45 -0.63 7.44 1.97
N GLU A 46 -0.51 8.69 2.42
CA GLU A 46 -1.57 9.69 2.31
C GLU A 46 -1.28 10.67 1.18
N CYS A 47 -2.33 11.03 0.43
CA CYS A 47 -2.29 12.04 -0.61
C CYS A 47 -3.58 12.87 -0.53
N CYS A 48 -3.46 14.21 -0.65
CA CYS A 48 -4.60 15.12 -0.49
C CYS A 48 -5.35 14.97 0.85
N GLY A 49 -4.64 14.56 1.91
CA GLY A 49 -5.20 14.40 3.26
C GLY A 49 -6.04 13.13 3.46
N GLN A 50 -5.97 12.17 2.54
CA GLN A 50 -6.64 10.87 2.63
C GLN A 50 -5.66 9.74 2.31
N LYS A 51 -5.88 8.57 2.90
CA LYS A 51 -5.14 7.35 2.53
C LYS A 51 -5.41 7.03 1.06
N MET A 52 -4.35 6.71 0.33
CA MET A 52 -4.48 6.29 -1.06
C MET A 52 -5.19 4.93 -1.16
N ASN A 53 -5.98 4.72 -2.22
CA ASN A 53 -6.67 3.46 -2.48
C ASN A 53 -5.75 2.44 -3.11
N TYR A 54 -5.86 1.19 -2.64
CA TYR A 54 -5.10 0.08 -3.17
C TYR A 54 -5.81 -0.54 -4.38
N MET A 55 -5.09 -0.56 -5.50
CA MET A 55 -5.52 -1.15 -6.76
C MET A 55 -4.76 -2.47 -6.97
N ALA A 56 -5.38 -3.57 -6.58
CA ALA A 56 -4.95 -4.90 -7.00
C ALA A 56 -5.33 -5.08 -8.47
N VAL A 57 -4.34 -4.97 -9.37
CA VAL A 57 -4.51 -5.24 -10.80
C VAL A 57 -4.33 -6.73 -11.08
#